data_AF-I4Z5Q1-F1
#
_entry.id   AF-I4Z5Q1-F1
#
_cell.length_a   1.000
_cell.length_b   1.000
_cell.length_c   1.000
_cell.angle_alpha   90.00
_cell.angle_beta   90.00
_cell.angle_gamma   90.00
#
_symmetry.space_group_name_H-M   'P 1'
#
loop_
_entity.id
_entity.type
_entity.pdbx_description
1 polymer ?
#
loop_
_entity_poly.entity_id
_entity_poly.type
_entity_poly.pdbx_seq_one_letter_code
_entity_poly.pdbx_strand_id
1 'polypeptide(L)'
;MNRRANAKAVLTRAAALLGWVGWVACAGVGLVACGSTPPPEPTALEPFTPRMTGQQMWSSSLGPLVPGQTVAVVGERFVLATLAGDLVTLDATTGLQRERVRVGAPIAAGVGSDGVYSAVVTRDNELVVIAAGAIRWKARLNMRVVTPPLVAGERVFVQGVQRTVEAFDAQDGRKLGLPASSHRCLGLGPNRCVDGLPKYPVSGHGAALGGPRSLAGVGAC
;
A
#
# COMPACT_ATOMS: atom_id res chain seq x y z
N MET A 1 -5.79 -87.52 27.41
CA MET A 1 -5.97 -87.45 25.93
C MET A 1 -5.99 -85.98 25.50
N ASN A 2 -5.31 -85.61 24.40
CA ASN A 2 -5.39 -84.33 23.66
C ASN A 2 -4.59 -83.06 24.05
N ARG A 3 -3.25 -83.15 24.17
CA ARG A 3 -2.33 -81.97 24.13
C ARG A 3 -1.95 -81.46 22.72
N ARG A 4 -2.36 -82.15 21.64
CA ARG A 4 -1.84 -81.85 20.28
C ARG A 4 -2.73 -80.95 19.40
N ALA A 5 -3.99 -80.69 19.78
CA ALA A 5 -4.93 -79.93 18.95
C ALA A 5 -4.84 -78.40 19.11
N ASN A 6 -4.40 -77.90 20.26
CA ASN A 6 -4.41 -76.45 20.56
C ASN A 6 -3.21 -75.66 20.00
N ALA A 7 -2.14 -76.33 19.54
CA ALA A 7 -0.94 -75.65 19.06
C ALA A 7 -1.11 -75.04 17.65
N LYS A 8 -1.95 -75.64 16.80
CA LYS A 8 -2.09 -75.21 15.39
C LYS A 8 -2.97 -73.96 15.21
N ALA A 9 -3.89 -73.68 16.14
CA ALA A 9 -4.81 -72.55 16.04
C ALA A 9 -4.24 -71.21 16.54
N VAL A 10 -3.19 -71.24 17.38
CA VAL A 10 -2.55 -70.02 17.90
C VAL A 10 -1.56 -69.42 16.89
N LEU A 11 -0.88 -70.28 16.11
CA LEU A 11 0.13 -69.85 15.13
C LEU A 11 -0.45 -69.11 13.92
N THR A 12 -1.68 -69.42 13.50
CA THR A 12 -2.33 -68.77 12.34
C THR A 12 -2.91 -67.39 12.65
N ARG A 13 -3.22 -67.08 13.92
CA ARG A 13 -3.71 -65.75 14.32
C ARG A 13 -2.60 -64.72 14.52
N ALA A 14 -1.37 -65.14 14.81
CA ALA A 14 -0.23 -64.23 14.97
C ALA A 14 0.28 -63.66 13.63
N ALA A 15 0.22 -64.44 12.55
CA ALA A 15 0.68 -64.00 11.23
C ALA A 15 -0.24 -62.94 10.58
N ALA A 16 -1.55 -63.00 10.83
CA ALA A 16 -2.51 -62.05 10.25
C ALA A 16 -2.48 -60.66 10.93
N LEU A 17 -2.14 -60.59 12.22
CA LEU A 17 -2.03 -59.32 12.96
C LEU A 17 -0.72 -58.57 12.64
N LEU A 18 0.37 -59.28 12.34
CA LEU A 18 1.64 -58.68 11.91
C LEU A 18 1.55 -58.07 10.50
N GLY A 19 0.73 -58.63 9.61
CA GLY A 19 0.50 -58.08 8.27
C GLY A 19 -0.30 -56.76 8.27
N TRP A 20 -1.23 -56.59 9.21
CA TRP A 20 -2.08 -55.40 9.29
C TRP A 20 -1.37 -54.19 9.92
N VAL A 21 -0.51 -54.42 10.92
CA VAL A 21 0.30 -53.34 11.54
C VAL A 21 1.36 -52.81 10.58
N GLY A 22 1.94 -53.66 9.73
CA GLY A 22 2.92 -53.25 8.72
C GLY A 22 2.34 -52.32 7.63
N TRP A 23 1.07 -52.50 7.26
CA TRP A 23 0.43 -51.67 6.22
C TRP A 23 0.03 -50.27 6.73
N VAL A 24 -0.45 -50.15 7.97
CA VAL A 24 -0.76 -48.84 8.58
C VAL A 24 0.50 -48.05 8.88
N ALA A 25 1.59 -48.72 9.27
CA ALA A 25 2.88 -48.07 9.53
C ALA A 25 3.50 -47.46 8.26
N CYS A 26 3.39 -48.10 7.09
CA CYS A 26 3.89 -47.55 5.82
C CYS A 26 3.02 -46.40 5.27
N ALA A 27 1.71 -46.37 5.55
CA ALA A 27 0.84 -45.29 5.09
C ALA A 27 0.94 -44.00 5.94
N GLY A 28 1.36 -44.10 7.21
CA GLY A 28 1.50 -42.94 8.10
C GLY A 28 2.76 -42.09 7.88
N VAL A 29 3.79 -42.62 7.22
CA VAL A 29 5.09 -41.95 7.07
C VAL A 29 5.14 -41.01 5.85
N GLY A 30 4.15 -41.07 4.96
CA GLY A 30 4.14 -40.27 3.72
C GLY A 30 3.78 -38.79 3.84
N LEU A 31 3.42 -38.29 5.03
CA LEU A 31 2.91 -36.92 5.20
C LEU A 31 3.82 -35.95 5.97
N VAL A 32 5.02 -36.38 6.39
CA VAL A 32 5.99 -35.49 7.08
C VAL A 32 7.05 -35.00 6.10
N ALA A 33 6.61 -34.36 5.02
CA ALA A 33 7.49 -33.64 4.08
C ALA A 33 6.96 -32.22 3.86
N CYS A 34 6.64 -31.51 4.94
CA CYS A 34 6.48 -30.06 4.90
C CYS A 34 7.82 -29.42 5.26
N GLY A 35 8.45 -28.82 4.25
CA GLY A 35 9.75 -28.17 4.34
C GLY A 35 9.79 -27.08 5.41
N SER A 36 10.78 -27.19 6.29
CA SER A 36 11.18 -26.17 7.27
C SER A 36 12.59 -25.69 6.91
N THR A 37 12.74 -25.04 5.76
CA THR A 37 13.95 -24.25 5.52
C THR A 37 13.85 -22.95 6.32
N PRO A 38 14.78 -22.68 7.26
CA PRO A 38 14.81 -21.41 7.97
C PRO A 38 14.92 -20.23 6.99
N PRO A 39 14.32 -19.07 7.30
CA PRO A 39 14.54 -17.87 6.51
C PRO A 39 16.05 -17.60 6.37
N PRO A 40 16.54 -17.20 5.18
CA PRO A 40 17.95 -16.88 5.00
C PRO A 40 18.33 -15.73 5.94
N GLU A 41 19.47 -15.87 6.61
CA GLU A 41 19.97 -14.84 7.50
C GLU A 41 20.43 -13.62 6.69
N PRO A 42 20.05 -12.39 7.07
CA PRO A 42 20.49 -11.19 6.36
C PRO A 42 22.02 -11.10 6.34
N THR A 43 22.58 -10.77 5.17
CA THR A 43 24.02 -10.53 5.04
C THR A 43 24.46 -9.43 5.99
N ALA A 44 25.54 -9.67 6.74
CA ALA A 44 26.12 -8.68 7.63
C ALA A 44 26.55 -7.42 6.86
N LEU A 45 26.39 -6.26 7.48
CA LEU A 45 26.76 -4.98 6.87
C LEU A 45 28.28 -4.92 6.66
N GLU A 46 28.68 -4.57 5.44
CA GLU A 46 30.09 -4.34 5.13
C GLU A 46 30.58 -3.04 5.77
N PRO A 47 31.86 -2.97 6.19
CA PRO A 47 32.45 -1.72 6.66
C PRO A 47 32.43 -0.66 5.55
N PHE A 48 31.87 0.51 5.86
CA PHE A 48 31.81 1.64 4.94
C PHE A 48 32.54 2.85 5.54
N THR A 49 33.31 3.57 4.72
CA THR A 49 33.95 4.84 5.11
C THR A 49 33.05 6.01 4.70
N PRO A 50 32.44 6.76 5.65
CA PRO A 50 31.54 7.84 5.32
C PRO A 50 32.27 9.00 4.63
N ARG A 51 31.73 9.45 3.49
CA ARG A 51 32.23 10.63 2.74
C ARG A 51 31.57 11.94 3.16
N MET A 52 30.43 11.85 3.83
CA MET A 52 29.65 12.98 4.35
C MET A 52 28.99 12.54 5.66
N THR A 53 28.84 13.48 6.60
CA THR A 53 28.18 13.24 7.88
C THR A 53 26.83 13.95 7.89
N GLY A 54 25.77 13.24 8.25
CA GLY A 54 24.47 13.84 8.59
C GLY A 54 24.32 13.99 10.09
N GLN A 55 23.65 15.06 10.54
CA GLN A 55 23.25 15.23 11.93
C GLN A 55 21.74 15.11 12.05
N GLN A 56 21.27 14.33 13.04
CA GLN A 56 19.85 14.28 13.37
C GLN A 56 19.42 15.62 14.00
N MET A 57 18.53 16.34 13.33
CA MET A 57 18.01 17.63 13.82
C MET A 57 16.97 17.42 14.94
N TRP A 58 16.12 16.42 14.81
CA TRP A 58 15.12 16.03 15.80
C TRP A 58 14.67 14.59 15.56
N SER A 59 13.98 14.01 16.53
CA SER A 59 13.30 12.71 16.41
C SER A 59 11.97 12.77 17.17
N SER A 60 10.94 12.14 16.61
CA SER A 60 9.59 12.12 17.16
C SER A 60 8.98 10.72 17.03
N SER A 61 8.32 10.26 18.08
CA SER A 61 7.67 8.94 18.11
C SER A 61 6.16 9.10 18.02
N LEU A 62 5.56 8.56 16.96
CA LEU A 62 4.14 8.69 16.66
C LEU A 62 3.34 7.40 16.89
N GLY A 63 4.01 6.35 17.37
CA GLY A 63 3.50 4.99 17.40
C GLY A 63 3.49 4.34 16.01
N PRO A 64 2.81 3.19 15.85
CA PRO A 64 2.79 2.44 14.61
C PRO A 64 2.21 3.25 13.45
N LEU A 65 2.99 3.34 12.37
CA LEU A 65 2.63 4.05 11.14
C LEU A 65 1.99 3.09 10.13
N VAL A 66 1.13 3.62 9.27
CA VAL A 66 0.56 2.89 8.14
C VAL A 66 1.70 2.41 7.22
N PRO A 67 1.81 1.09 6.93
CA PRO A 67 2.83 0.56 6.05
C PRO A 67 2.74 1.13 4.63
N GLY A 68 3.89 1.38 4.00
CA GLY A 68 3.95 1.88 2.62
C GLY A 68 3.44 3.31 2.44
N GLN A 69 3.11 4.04 3.52
CA GLN A 69 2.81 5.46 3.41
C GLN A 69 4.09 6.26 3.10
N THR A 70 3.91 7.38 2.42
CA THR A 70 4.90 8.45 2.34
C THR A 70 4.55 9.55 3.35
N VAL A 71 5.54 10.38 3.69
CA VAL A 71 5.29 11.60 4.47
C VAL A 71 4.75 12.66 3.51
N ALA A 72 3.58 13.22 3.79
CA ALA A 72 3.10 14.36 3.03
C ALA A 72 3.80 15.63 3.54
N VAL A 73 4.60 16.26 2.67
CA VAL A 73 5.37 17.47 3.00
C VAL A 73 4.67 18.67 2.38
N VAL A 74 4.20 19.59 3.21
CA VAL A 74 3.54 20.81 2.75
C VAL A 74 4.09 22.03 3.49
N GLY A 75 4.93 22.80 2.79
CA GLY A 75 5.69 23.89 3.41
C GLY A 75 6.56 23.36 4.56
N GLU A 76 6.43 23.97 5.74
CA GLU A 76 7.15 23.56 6.96
C GLU A 76 6.38 22.53 7.80
N ARG A 77 5.47 21.78 7.18
CA ARG A 77 4.65 20.78 7.88
C ARG A 77 4.84 19.40 7.28
N PHE A 78 4.98 18.41 8.14
CA PHE A 78 4.91 16.99 7.78
C PHE A 78 3.61 16.42 8.28
N VAL A 79 2.83 15.79 7.39
CA VAL A 79 1.59 15.12 7.74
C VAL A 79 1.79 13.61 7.58
N LEU A 80 1.39 12.85 8.61
CA LEU A 80 1.49 11.39 8.66
C LEU A 80 0.19 10.78 9.19
N ALA A 81 -0.05 9.52 8.83
CA ALA A 81 -1.15 8.72 9.36
C ALA A 81 -0.63 7.60 10.28
N THR A 82 -1.26 7.43 11.44
CA THR A 82 -0.99 6.30 12.33
C THR A 82 -1.95 5.13 12.03
N LEU A 83 -1.52 3.91 12.34
CA LEU A 83 -2.39 2.72 12.22
C LEU A 83 -3.63 2.79 13.12
N ALA A 84 -3.55 3.52 14.24
CA ALA A 84 -4.65 3.69 15.19
C ALA A 84 -5.78 4.60 14.67
N GLY A 85 -5.57 5.30 13.56
CA GLY A 85 -6.58 6.21 13.01
C GLY A 85 -6.38 7.67 13.38
N ASP A 86 -5.13 8.10 13.57
CA ASP A 86 -4.82 9.52 13.75
C ASP A 86 -4.08 10.08 12.53
N LEU A 87 -4.47 11.27 12.10
CA LEU A 87 -3.69 12.12 11.22
C LEU A 87 -2.89 13.09 12.10
N VAL A 88 -1.56 13.09 11.95
CA VAL A 88 -0.65 13.89 12.78
C VAL A 88 0.10 14.87 11.90
N THR A 89 0.07 16.13 12.28
CA THR A 89 0.84 17.19 11.64
C THR A 89 1.99 17.58 12.56
N LEU A 90 3.21 17.45 12.06
CA LEU A 90 4.45 17.87 12.71
C LEU A 90 5.01 19.12 12.06
N ASP A 91 5.69 19.92 12.87
CA ASP A 91 6.58 20.96 12.38
C ASP A 91 7.86 20.34 11.79
N ALA A 92 8.18 20.66 10.54
CA ALA A 92 9.30 20.07 9.82
C ALA A 92 10.67 20.46 10.41
N THR A 93 10.77 21.62 11.05
CA THR A 93 12.03 22.16 11.58
C THR A 93 12.32 21.64 12.98
N THR A 94 11.30 21.46 13.81
CA THR A 94 11.43 21.08 15.23
C THR A 94 10.98 19.67 15.56
N GLY A 95 10.20 19.02 14.68
CA GLY A 95 9.59 17.71 14.93
C GLY A 95 8.42 17.72 15.92
N LEU A 96 8.03 18.91 16.41
CA LEU A 96 6.95 19.06 17.38
C LEU A 96 5.59 18.81 16.74
N GLN A 97 4.71 18.10 17.45
CA GLN A 97 3.33 17.91 17.02
C GLN A 97 2.55 19.22 17.09
N ARG A 98 2.06 19.66 15.94
CA ARG A 98 1.19 20.83 15.79
C ARG A 98 -0.27 20.45 15.98
N GLU A 99 -0.67 19.33 15.38
CA GLU A 99 -2.07 18.93 15.30
C GLU A 99 -2.21 17.41 15.28
N ARG A 100 -3.34 16.93 15.81
CA ARG A 100 -3.76 15.53 15.73
C ARG A 100 -5.27 15.45 15.52
N VAL A 101 -5.67 14.79 14.44
CA VAL A 101 -7.09 14.57 14.10
C VAL A 101 -7.38 13.08 14.12
N ARG A 102 -8.36 12.65 14.93
CA ARG A 102 -8.79 11.26 14.98
C ARG A 102 -9.87 11.01 13.95
N VAL A 103 -9.61 10.10 13.00
CA VAL A 103 -10.56 9.80 11.91
C VAL A 103 -11.69 8.85 12.33
N GLY A 104 -11.52 8.19 13.47
CA GLY A 104 -12.53 7.33 14.11
C GLY A 104 -12.47 5.85 13.71
N ALA A 105 -11.51 5.46 12.87
CA ALA A 105 -11.28 4.07 12.48
C ALA A 105 -9.81 3.85 12.09
N PRO A 106 -9.29 2.60 12.17
CA PRO A 106 -7.94 2.28 11.72
C PRO A 106 -7.72 2.65 10.25
N ILE A 107 -6.54 3.17 9.92
CA ILE A 107 -6.21 3.61 8.56
C ILE A 107 -5.62 2.45 7.75
N ALA A 108 -6.10 2.29 6.50
CA ALA A 108 -5.64 1.28 5.55
C ALA A 108 -4.64 1.85 4.53
N ALA A 109 -4.89 3.07 4.06
CA ALA A 109 -4.01 3.77 3.13
C ALA A 109 -3.57 5.09 3.77
N GLY A 110 -2.28 5.40 3.65
CA GLY A 110 -1.65 6.58 4.26
C GLY A 110 -2.23 7.92 3.79
N VAL A 111 -1.53 9.01 4.09
CA VAL A 111 -2.02 10.37 3.84
C VAL A 111 -1.59 10.92 2.48
N GLY A 112 -2.51 11.62 1.82
CA GLY A 112 -2.21 12.67 0.84
C GLY A 112 -2.65 14.03 1.34
N SER A 113 -1.94 15.09 0.97
CA SER A 113 -2.26 16.46 1.38
C SER A 113 -1.79 17.48 0.34
N ASP A 114 -2.56 18.56 0.16
CA ASP A 114 -2.15 19.77 -0.57
C ASP A 114 -1.91 20.96 0.36
N GLY A 115 -1.98 20.75 1.68
CA GLY A 115 -1.82 21.78 2.72
C GLY A 115 -3.12 22.44 3.18
N VAL A 116 -4.18 22.34 2.38
CA VAL A 116 -5.52 22.80 2.75
C VAL A 116 -6.38 21.59 3.14
N TYR A 117 -6.37 20.58 2.29
CA TYR A 117 -7.04 19.31 2.49
C TYR A 117 -6.03 18.20 2.72
N SER A 118 -6.37 17.29 3.62
CA SER A 118 -5.66 16.04 3.81
C SER A 118 -6.64 14.89 3.75
N ALA A 119 -6.25 13.78 3.13
CA ALA A 119 -7.13 12.65 2.91
C ALA A 119 -6.45 11.33 3.27
N VAL A 120 -7.23 10.42 3.85
CA VAL A 120 -6.83 9.05 4.18
C VAL A 120 -7.95 8.09 3.83
N VAL A 121 -7.65 6.79 3.73
CA VAL A 121 -8.68 5.74 3.61
C VAL A 121 -8.62 4.80 4.80
N THR A 122 -9.76 4.59 5.45
CA THR A 122 -9.90 3.70 6.60
C THR A 122 -9.97 2.23 6.18
N ARG A 123 -9.75 1.31 7.13
CA ARG A 123 -9.95 -0.14 6.92
C ARG A 123 -11.41 -0.51 6.63
N ASP A 124 -12.33 0.38 6.98
CA ASP A 124 -13.73 0.27 6.61
C ASP A 124 -14.00 0.78 5.19
N ASN A 125 -12.99 1.03 4.36
CA ASN A 125 -13.13 1.61 3.02
C ASN A 125 -13.88 2.95 3.02
N GLU A 126 -13.68 3.80 4.02
CA GLU A 126 -14.16 5.19 3.98
C GLU A 126 -13.01 6.11 3.57
N LEU A 127 -13.24 6.93 2.53
CA LEU A 127 -12.43 8.10 2.26
C LEU A 127 -12.79 9.17 3.28
N VAL A 128 -11.81 9.61 4.06
CA VAL A 128 -11.99 10.67 5.06
C VAL A 128 -11.14 11.86 4.65
N VAL A 129 -11.79 13.01 4.49
CA VAL A 129 -11.11 14.27 4.17
C VAL A 129 -11.16 15.19 5.38
N ILE A 130 -10.01 15.77 5.68
CA ILE A 130 -9.74 16.64 6.82
C ILE A 130 -9.36 18.01 6.26
N ALA A 131 -9.92 19.07 6.84
CA ALA A 131 -9.55 20.45 6.57
C ALA A 131 -9.66 21.25 7.87
N ALA A 132 -8.74 22.21 8.07
CA ALA A 132 -8.72 23.06 9.26
C ALA A 132 -8.83 22.28 10.60
N GLY A 133 -8.13 21.16 10.70
CA GLY A 133 -8.06 20.36 11.94
C GLY A 133 -9.27 19.51 12.28
N ALA A 134 -10.25 19.42 11.39
CA ALA A 134 -11.44 18.61 11.59
C ALA A 134 -11.79 17.79 10.35
N ILE A 135 -12.53 16.71 10.58
CA ILE A 135 -13.12 15.94 9.48
C ILE A 135 -14.10 16.84 8.74
N ARG A 136 -13.84 17.04 7.46
CA ARG A 136 -14.68 17.82 6.57
C ARG A 136 -15.86 16.99 6.07
N TRP A 137 -15.57 15.79 5.57
CA TRP A 137 -16.57 14.83 5.12
C TRP A 137 -15.99 13.40 5.08
N LYS A 138 -16.90 12.43 4.96
CA LYS A 138 -16.59 11.01 4.75
C LYS A 138 -17.39 10.46 3.58
N ALA A 139 -16.79 9.58 2.79
CA ALA A 139 -17.48 8.88 1.71
C ALA A 139 -17.12 7.39 1.70
N ARG A 140 -18.13 6.52 1.63
CA ARG A 140 -17.92 5.08 1.48
C ARG A 140 -17.42 4.78 0.07
N LEU A 141 -16.30 4.07 -0.03
CA LEU A 141 -15.74 3.61 -1.29
C LEU A 141 -16.21 2.18 -1.59
N ASN A 142 -16.65 1.95 -2.83
CA ASN A 142 -17.01 0.62 -3.33
C ASN A 142 -15.81 -0.13 -3.91
N MET A 143 -14.60 0.24 -3.48
CA MET A 143 -13.35 -0.38 -3.89
C MET A 143 -12.37 -0.41 -2.73
N ARG A 144 -11.48 -1.40 -2.73
CA ARG A 144 -10.40 -1.46 -1.75
C ARG A 144 -9.26 -0.56 -2.19
N VAL A 145 -8.83 0.32 -1.29
CA VAL A 145 -7.73 1.27 -1.50
C VAL A 145 -6.66 1.01 -0.46
N VAL A 146 -5.42 0.85 -0.93
CA VAL A 146 -4.22 0.65 -0.08
C VAL A 146 -3.11 1.64 -0.42
N THR A 147 -3.32 2.48 -1.44
CA THR A 147 -2.43 3.56 -1.86
C THR A 147 -2.93 4.86 -1.23
N PRO A 148 -2.05 5.69 -0.63
CA PRO A 148 -2.44 7.01 -0.14
C PRO A 148 -3.22 7.80 -1.21
N PRO A 149 -4.30 8.52 -0.85
CA PRO A 149 -5.00 9.38 -1.80
C PRO A 149 -4.05 10.45 -2.36
N LEU A 150 -4.28 10.89 -3.59
CA LEU A 150 -3.63 12.08 -4.13
C LEU A 150 -4.58 13.27 -3.93
N VAL A 151 -4.10 14.30 -3.23
CA VAL A 151 -4.85 15.55 -3.02
C VAL A 151 -4.14 16.66 -3.78
N ALA A 152 -4.85 17.31 -4.70
CA ALA A 152 -4.32 18.43 -5.46
C ALA A 152 -5.45 19.23 -6.11
N GLY A 153 -5.33 20.57 -6.09
CA GLY A 153 -6.26 21.46 -6.78
C GLY A 153 -7.71 21.26 -6.35
N GLU A 154 -7.94 21.16 -5.04
CA GLU A 154 -9.26 20.94 -4.43
C GLU A 154 -9.94 19.63 -4.84
N ARG A 155 -9.15 18.63 -5.23
CA ARG A 155 -9.64 17.31 -5.62
C ARG A 155 -8.89 16.23 -4.88
N VAL A 156 -9.62 15.14 -4.60
CA VAL A 156 -9.08 13.94 -3.97
C VAL A 156 -9.23 12.78 -4.94
N PHE A 157 -8.11 12.19 -5.34
CA PHE A 157 -8.06 11.03 -6.20
C PHE A 157 -7.70 9.80 -5.38
N VAL A 158 -8.47 8.74 -5.57
CA VAL A 158 -8.22 7.44 -4.94
C VAL A 158 -8.06 6.39 -6.02
N GLN A 159 -7.06 5.52 -5.84
CA GLN A 159 -6.80 4.41 -6.73
C GLN A 159 -7.11 3.09 -6.02
N GLY A 160 -8.01 2.30 -6.60
CA GLY A 160 -8.35 0.98 -6.12
C GLY A 160 -7.30 -0.05 -6.53
N VAL A 161 -7.25 -1.17 -5.81
CA VAL A 161 -6.39 -2.31 -6.14
C VAL A 161 -6.62 -2.87 -7.55
N GLN A 162 -7.83 -2.67 -8.11
CA GLN A 162 -8.19 -3.07 -9.48
C GLN A 162 -7.87 -1.99 -10.53
N ARG A 163 -6.95 -1.06 -10.23
CA ARG A 163 -6.52 0.05 -11.10
C ARG A 163 -7.65 1.02 -11.51
N THR A 164 -8.79 0.98 -10.82
CA THR A 164 -9.85 1.97 -10.94
C THR A 164 -9.42 3.24 -10.23
N VAL A 165 -9.69 4.39 -10.84
CA VAL A 165 -9.46 5.70 -10.22
C VAL A 165 -10.81 6.39 -10.06
N GLU A 166 -11.05 6.92 -8.87
CA GLU A 166 -12.19 7.81 -8.61
C GLU A 166 -11.67 9.16 -8.13
N ALA A 167 -12.37 10.22 -8.51
CA ALA A 167 -12.07 11.57 -8.10
C ALA A 167 -13.25 12.14 -7.31
N PHE A 168 -12.95 12.96 -6.30
CA PHE A 168 -13.92 13.61 -5.44
C PHE A 168 -13.55 15.08 -5.29
N ASP A 169 -14.56 15.93 -5.16
CA ASP A 169 -14.39 17.32 -4.77
C ASP A 169 -13.97 17.37 -3.30
N ALA A 170 -12.89 18.09 -2.99
CA ALA A 170 -12.35 18.16 -1.63
C ALA A 170 -13.25 18.97 -0.68
N GLN A 171 -14.11 19.85 -1.20
CA GLN A 171 -14.97 20.71 -0.38
C GLN A 171 -16.19 19.98 0.16
N ASP A 172 -16.85 19.19 -0.70
CA ASP A 172 -18.18 18.62 -0.43
C ASP A 172 -18.27 17.10 -0.59
N GLY A 173 -17.22 16.44 -1.10
CA GLY A 173 -17.18 14.99 -1.28
C GLY A 173 -18.00 14.48 -2.46
N ARG A 174 -18.50 15.36 -3.32
CA ARG A 174 -19.20 14.96 -4.54
C ARG A 174 -18.22 14.23 -5.46
N LYS A 175 -18.62 13.05 -5.92
CA LYS A 175 -17.86 12.28 -6.91
C LYS A 175 -17.79 13.05 -8.23
N LEU A 176 -16.58 13.21 -8.74
CA LEU A 176 -16.27 13.87 -10.01
C LEU A 176 -16.16 12.82 -11.10
N GLY A 177 -16.72 13.12 -12.28
CA GLY A 177 -16.42 12.36 -13.48
C GLY A 177 -14.96 12.60 -13.86
N LEU A 178 -14.19 11.52 -14.02
CA LEU A 178 -12.93 11.64 -14.72
C LEU A 178 -13.26 11.96 -16.19
N PRO A 179 -12.60 12.95 -16.82
CA PRO A 179 -12.70 13.12 -18.27
C PRO A 179 -12.39 11.76 -18.90
N ALA A 180 -13.28 11.26 -19.75
CA ALA A 180 -12.98 10.07 -20.52
C ALA A 180 -11.64 10.33 -21.22
N SER A 181 -10.64 9.50 -20.97
CA SER A 181 -9.44 9.50 -21.80
C SER A 181 -9.91 9.29 -23.23
N SER A 182 -9.91 10.35 -24.04
CA SER A 182 -10.31 10.27 -25.44
C SER A 182 -9.19 9.57 -26.20
N HIS A 183 -9.08 8.26 -26.02
CA HIS A 183 -8.43 7.39 -27.00
C HIS A 183 -9.26 7.29 -28.29
N ARG A 184 -10.44 7.91 -28.33
CA ARG A 184 -11.01 8.35 -29.60
C ARG A 184 -10.26 9.61 -30.02
N CYS A 185 -9.26 9.43 -30.88
CA CYS A 185 -8.89 10.48 -31.81
C CYS A 185 -10.20 11.03 -32.39
N LEU A 186 -10.49 12.31 -32.16
CA LEU A 186 -11.48 13.03 -32.97
C LEU A 186 -10.88 13.08 -34.37
N GLY A 187 -11.18 12.06 -35.17
CA GLY A 187 -10.71 11.93 -36.54
C GLY A 187 -11.33 13.02 -37.39
N LEU A 188 -10.67 14.17 -37.50
CA LEU A 188 -10.89 15.12 -38.58
C LEU A 188 -10.00 14.69 -39.76
N GLY A 189 -10.42 13.61 -40.42
CA GLY A 189 -9.80 13.12 -41.65
C GLY A 189 -8.46 12.38 -41.49
N PRO A 190 -7.97 11.78 -42.58
CA PRO A 190 -6.74 11.01 -42.56
C PRO A 190 -5.57 11.96 -42.33
N ASN A 191 -4.81 11.72 -41.26
CA ASN A 191 -3.50 12.33 -40.94
C ASN A 191 -3.48 13.62 -40.10
N ARG A 192 -4.42 13.83 -39.16
CA ARG A 192 -4.22 14.85 -38.10
C ARG A 192 -4.58 14.32 -36.72
N CYS A 193 -3.56 13.89 -35.96
CA CYS A 193 -3.64 13.76 -34.51
C CYS A 193 -3.12 15.07 -33.90
N VAL A 194 -3.94 15.73 -33.08
CA VAL A 194 -3.44 16.78 -32.17
C VAL A 194 -3.14 16.07 -30.86
N ASP A 195 -1.89 16.10 -30.42
CA ASP A 195 -1.50 15.60 -29.10
C ASP A 195 -2.16 16.45 -28.01
N GLY A 196 -3.35 16.03 -27.59
CA GLY A 196 -4.02 16.51 -26.39
C GLY A 196 -3.43 15.81 -25.18
N LEU A 197 -2.20 16.14 -24.79
CA LEU A 197 -1.72 15.75 -23.46
C LEU A 197 -2.67 16.35 -22.42
N PRO A 198 -3.30 15.55 -21.53
CA PRO A 198 -4.01 16.12 -20.40
C PRO A 198 -2.97 16.83 -19.53
N LYS A 199 -3.00 18.16 -19.53
CA LYS A 199 -2.22 18.97 -18.58
C LYS A 199 -2.84 18.79 -17.20
N TYR A 200 -2.38 17.80 -16.45
CA TYR A 200 -2.38 17.89 -15.00
C TYR A 200 -1.11 18.65 -14.62
N PRO A 201 -1.17 19.85 -14.02
CA PRO A 201 -0.01 20.41 -13.36
C PRO A 201 0.29 19.55 -12.12
N VAL A 202 1.02 18.45 -12.30
CA VAL A 202 1.70 17.77 -11.20
C VAL A 202 3.00 18.54 -11.00
N SER A 203 2.98 19.56 -10.15
CA SER A 203 4.22 20.21 -9.70
C SER A 203 4.92 19.28 -8.70
N GLY A 204 5.60 18.25 -9.22
CA GLY A 204 6.57 17.48 -8.46
C GLY A 204 7.80 18.35 -8.20
N HIS A 205 8.04 18.71 -6.93
CA HIS A 205 9.31 19.32 -6.53
C HIS A 205 10.39 18.23 -6.54
N GLY A 206 11.07 18.09 -7.67
CA GLY A 206 12.30 17.34 -7.84
C GLY A 206 13.35 18.24 -8.49
N ALA A 207 14.51 18.33 -7.84
CA ALA A 207 15.65 19.21 -8.12
C ALA A 207 15.84 19.70 -9.57
N ALA A 208 15.95 21.02 -9.72
CA ALA A 208 16.45 21.67 -10.92
C ALA A 208 17.95 21.43 -11.09
N LEU A 209 18.35 20.87 -12.24
CA LEU A 209 19.69 21.03 -12.81
C LEU A 209 19.52 21.63 -14.21
N GLY A 210 20.24 22.73 -14.47
CA GLY A 210 19.91 23.69 -15.51
C GLY A 210 20.44 23.42 -16.92
N GLY A 211 19.73 24.02 -17.89
CA GLY A 211 20.23 24.56 -19.17
C GLY A 211 20.00 23.70 -20.43
N PRO A 212 19.91 24.30 -21.64
CA PRO A 212 19.29 25.57 -22.02
C PRO A 212 18.13 25.41 -23.04
N ARG A 213 17.50 26.56 -23.33
CA ARG A 213 16.30 26.81 -24.16
C ARG A 213 16.27 26.22 -25.59
N SER A 214 15.02 26.08 -26.04
CA SER A 214 14.49 26.27 -27.41
C SER A 214 14.64 25.09 -28.38
N LEU A 215 13.51 24.58 -28.87
CA LEU A 215 13.03 24.83 -30.23
C LEU A 215 11.58 24.35 -30.38
N ALA A 216 10.69 25.28 -30.71
CA ALA A 216 9.44 24.96 -31.37
C ALA A 216 9.77 24.30 -32.71
N GLY A 217 9.42 23.03 -32.87
CA GLY A 217 9.57 22.28 -34.10
C GLY A 217 8.21 21.78 -34.56
N VAL A 218 7.63 22.48 -35.52
CA VAL A 218 6.57 21.95 -36.38
C VAL A 218 7.20 20.80 -37.17
N GLY A 219 6.76 19.57 -36.92
CA GLY A 219 7.13 18.39 -37.70
C GLY A 219 5.90 17.82 -38.38
N ALA A 220 5.87 17.90 -39.71
CA ALA A 220 4.87 17.22 -40.54
C ALA A 220 5.34 15.80 -40.90
N CYS A 221 4.34 14.94 -41.12
CA CYS A 221 4.33 13.52 -41.51
C CYS A 221 4.20 12.52 -40.35
#